data_AF-Q7P416-F1
#
_entry.id   AF-Q7P416-F1
#
_cell.length_a   1.000
_cell.length_b   1.000
_cell.length_c   1.000
_cell.angle_alpha   90.00
_cell.angle_beta   90.00
_cell.angle_gamma   90.00
#
_symmetry.space_group_name_H-M   'P 1'
#
loop_
_entity.id
_entity.type
_entity.pdbx_description
1 polymer ?
#
loop_
_entity_poly.entity_id
_entity_poly.type
_entity_poly.pdbx_seq_one_letter_code
_entity_poly.pdbx_strand_id
1 'polypeptide(L)'
;MGGMRGVGFGALLGLDDFRKDAFSTGYHAYLLQQKYPHSEISISCPRLRPVINNLKIEKEIINEKELFQIICAYRLFLPFANITISTRENSIFRDNIIKIAATKISAGVDTGIGAHTKCSTKKGDEQFEIADKRTVAQIFEKIKSEELQPVMNDYIYLKD
;
A
#
# COMPACT_ATOMS: atom_id res chain seq x y z
N MET A 1 -0.35 18.14 -14.49
CA MET A 1 -1.26 17.45 -13.54
C MET A 1 -2.12 18.44 -12.73
N GLY A 2 -2.83 19.39 -13.36
CA GLY A 2 -3.76 20.28 -12.61
C GLY A 2 -3.18 21.01 -11.39
N GLY A 3 -1.87 21.31 -11.36
CA GLY A 3 -1.17 21.87 -10.21
C GLY A 3 -0.76 20.87 -9.11
N MET A 4 -1.12 19.60 -9.23
CA MET A 4 -0.76 18.55 -8.26
C MET A 4 0.71 18.13 -8.37
N ARG A 5 1.36 17.97 -7.22
CA ARG A 5 2.77 17.55 -7.11
C ARG A 5 3.01 16.09 -7.49
N GLY A 6 2.04 15.21 -7.20
CA GLY A 6 2.19 13.78 -7.38
C GLY A 6 0.87 13.08 -7.64
N VAL A 7 0.96 11.79 -8.00
CA VAL A 7 -0.19 10.94 -8.30
C VAL A 7 0.08 9.51 -7.83
N GLY A 8 -0.98 8.85 -7.39
CA GLY A 8 -0.97 7.44 -6.99
C GLY A 8 -1.64 6.55 -8.03
N PHE A 9 -1.05 5.37 -8.24
CA PHE A 9 -1.57 4.32 -9.10
C PHE A 9 -1.77 3.03 -8.31
N GLY A 10 -2.71 2.22 -8.75
CA GLY A 10 -2.93 0.89 -8.19
C GLY A 10 -4.16 0.25 -8.81
N ALA A 11 -4.00 -0.96 -9.33
CA ALA A 11 -5.11 -1.85 -9.61
C ALA A 11 -5.45 -2.65 -8.35
N LEU A 12 -6.74 -2.98 -8.17
CA LEU A 12 -7.15 -3.94 -7.16
C LEU A 12 -6.90 -5.35 -7.71
N LEU A 13 -5.78 -5.93 -7.30
CA LEU A 13 -5.29 -7.18 -7.85
C LEU A 13 -6.19 -8.36 -7.42
N GLY A 14 -6.58 -9.19 -8.39
CA GLY A 14 -7.42 -10.37 -8.18
C GLY A 14 -8.86 -10.20 -8.70
N LEU A 15 -9.20 -9.06 -9.29
CA LEU A 15 -10.47 -8.88 -10.03
C LEU A 15 -10.44 -9.52 -11.42
N ASP A 16 -9.26 -9.62 -12.03
CA ASP A 16 -8.98 -10.26 -13.30
C ASP A 16 -7.52 -10.78 -13.27
N ASP A 17 -6.93 -11.10 -14.43
CA ASP A 17 -5.53 -11.49 -14.57
C ASP A 17 -4.60 -10.42 -14.01
N PHE A 18 -4.08 -10.71 -12.82
CA PHE A 18 -3.22 -9.82 -12.07
C PHE A 18 -1.96 -9.40 -12.82
N ARG A 19 -1.47 -10.20 -13.78
CA ARG A 19 -0.27 -9.86 -14.55
C ARG A 19 -0.58 -8.73 -15.52
N LYS A 20 -1.76 -8.76 -16.16
CA LYS A 20 -2.22 -7.69 -17.06
C LYS A 20 -2.52 -6.42 -16.28
N ASP A 21 -3.17 -6.54 -15.13
CA ASP A 21 -3.45 -5.41 -14.24
C ASP A 21 -2.17 -4.75 -13.74
N ALA A 22 -1.21 -5.58 -13.29
CA ALA A 22 0.06 -5.08 -12.81
C ALA A 22 0.87 -4.39 -13.91
N PHE A 23 0.99 -5.05 -15.07
CA PHE A 23 1.66 -4.46 -16.23
C PHE A 23 1.04 -3.11 -16.63
N SER A 24 -0.30 -3.07 -16.75
CA SER A 24 -1.01 -1.87 -17.16
C SER A 24 -0.87 -0.74 -16.14
N THR A 25 -0.88 -1.05 -14.85
CA THR A 25 -0.67 -0.08 -13.76
C THR A 25 0.74 0.53 -13.85
N GLY A 26 1.77 -0.31 -13.95
CA GLY A 26 3.16 0.14 -14.08
C GLY A 26 3.37 0.97 -15.35
N TYR A 27 2.83 0.51 -16.48
CA TYR A 27 2.94 1.22 -17.75
C TYR A 27 2.22 2.58 -17.72
N HIS A 28 1.03 2.65 -17.12
CA HIS A 28 0.31 3.91 -16.94
C HIS A 28 1.11 4.90 -16.09
N ALA A 29 1.70 4.44 -14.98
CA ALA A 29 2.56 5.26 -14.13
C ALA A 29 3.79 5.77 -14.90
N TYR A 30 4.43 4.92 -15.69
CA TYR A 30 5.57 5.28 -16.54
C TYR A 30 5.21 6.37 -17.56
N LEU A 31 4.08 6.23 -18.27
CA LEU A 31 3.64 7.23 -19.24
C LEU A 31 3.38 8.59 -18.59
N LEU A 32 2.81 8.62 -17.38
CA LEU A 32 2.64 9.88 -16.65
C LEU A 32 3.97 10.47 -16.19
N GLN A 33 4.91 9.64 -15.71
CA GLN A 33 6.25 10.11 -15.34
C GLN A 33 6.97 10.75 -16.54
N GLN A 34 6.87 10.15 -17.73
CA GLN A 34 7.46 10.70 -18.95
C GLN A 34 6.85 12.04 -19.33
N LYS A 35 5.53 12.20 -19.17
CA LYS A 35 4.84 13.46 -19.46
C LYS A 35 5.11 14.54 -18.40
N TYR A 36 5.32 14.13 -17.15
CA TYR A 36 5.57 15.02 -16.02
C TYR A 36 6.77 14.53 -15.19
N PRO A 37 8.02 14.79 -15.66
CA PRO A 37 9.23 14.25 -15.01
C PRO A 37 9.45 14.72 -13.56
N HIS A 38 8.88 15.86 -13.18
CA HIS A 38 8.97 16.40 -11.83
C HIS A 38 7.90 15.87 -10.88
N SER A 39 6.90 15.14 -11.40
CA SER A 39 5.81 14.64 -10.59
C SER A 39 6.22 13.42 -9.79
N GLU A 40 5.78 13.39 -8.54
CA GLU A 40 6.00 12.27 -7.65
C GLU A 40 5.05 11.12 -8.00
N ILE A 41 5.60 9.95 -8.28
CA ILE A 41 4.84 8.75 -8.62
C ILE A 41 4.77 7.84 -7.40
N SER A 42 3.57 7.39 -7.07
CA SER A 42 3.36 6.36 -6.05
C SER A 42 2.54 5.20 -6.62
N ILE A 43 2.87 3.97 -6.22
CA ILE A 43 2.21 2.75 -6.63
C ILE A 43 1.81 1.97 -5.39
N SER A 44 0.55 1.57 -5.32
CA SER A 44 0.03 0.65 -4.31
C SER A 44 -0.30 -0.69 -4.95
N CYS A 45 -0.09 -1.78 -4.22
CA CYS A 45 -0.37 -3.14 -4.69
C CYS A 45 -1.47 -3.82 -3.86
N PRO A 46 -2.68 -3.25 -3.74
CA PRO A 46 -3.74 -3.89 -2.97
C PRO A 46 -4.23 -5.14 -3.71
N ARG A 47 -4.25 -6.29 -3.04
CA ARG A 47 -4.99 -7.47 -3.52
C ARG A 47 -6.38 -7.55 -2.88
N LEU A 48 -7.26 -8.30 -3.51
CA LEU A 48 -8.55 -8.67 -2.91
C LEU A 48 -8.34 -9.33 -1.56
N ARG A 49 -9.23 -8.98 -0.62
CA ARG A 49 -9.33 -9.57 0.70
C ARG A 49 -10.78 -9.99 0.90
N PRO A 50 -11.04 -11.01 1.73
CA PRO A 50 -12.39 -11.36 2.12
C PRO A 50 -13.14 -10.11 2.65
N VAL A 51 -14.40 -9.99 2.26
CA VAL A 51 -15.34 -8.99 2.78
C VAL A 51 -16.50 -9.72 3.46
N ILE A 52 -17.09 -9.08 4.45
CA ILE A 52 -18.27 -9.59 5.15
C ILE A 52 -19.36 -9.86 4.10
N ASN A 53 -19.90 -11.08 4.06
CA ASN A 53 -20.94 -11.57 3.15
C ASN A 53 -20.55 -11.94 1.70
N ASN A 54 -19.28 -12.08 1.32
CA ASN A 54 -18.93 -12.56 -0.03
C ASN A 54 -17.83 -13.63 -0.10
N LEU A 55 -18.19 -14.87 0.29
CA LEU A 55 -17.30 -16.05 0.34
C LEU A 55 -16.81 -16.57 -1.03
N LYS A 56 -17.33 -16.08 -2.16
CA LYS A 56 -16.98 -16.59 -3.49
C LYS A 56 -15.63 -16.11 -4.04
N ILE A 57 -14.96 -15.18 -3.35
CA ILE A 57 -13.73 -14.51 -3.85
C ILE A 57 -12.47 -15.39 -3.72
N GLU A 58 -12.54 -16.54 -3.03
CA GLU A 58 -11.35 -17.35 -2.71
C GLU A 58 -10.55 -17.87 -3.91
N LYS A 59 -11.18 -18.09 -5.08
CA LYS A 59 -10.49 -18.67 -6.25
C LYS A 59 -9.56 -17.71 -6.99
N GLU A 60 -9.66 -16.40 -6.76
CA GLU A 60 -8.88 -15.38 -7.48
C GLU A 60 -7.88 -14.65 -6.54
N ILE A 61 -7.64 -15.22 -5.35
CA ILE A 61 -6.71 -14.63 -4.39
C ILE A 61 -5.28 -14.86 -4.84
N ILE A 62 -4.65 -13.78 -5.29
CA ILE A 62 -3.22 -13.70 -5.56
C ILE A 62 -2.46 -14.08 -4.31
N ASN A 63 -1.52 -15.02 -4.42
CA ASN A 63 -0.74 -15.46 -3.28
C ASN A 63 0.43 -14.50 -2.98
N GLU A 64 1.13 -14.72 -1.86
CA GLU A 64 2.22 -13.83 -1.44
C GLU A 64 3.40 -13.81 -2.41
N LYS A 65 3.71 -14.94 -3.07
CA LYS A 65 4.82 -15.02 -4.02
C LYS A 65 4.52 -14.18 -5.26
N GLU A 66 3.29 -14.23 -5.74
CA GLU A 66 2.82 -13.43 -6.88
C GLU A 66 2.80 -11.94 -6.53
N LEU A 67 2.27 -11.56 -5.37
CA LEU A 67 2.31 -10.17 -4.90
C LEU A 67 3.76 -9.67 -4.76
N PHE A 68 4.63 -10.49 -4.18
CA PHE A 68 6.06 -10.18 -4.06
C PHE A 68 6.71 -9.97 -5.43
N GLN A 69 6.41 -10.82 -6.41
CA GLN A 69 6.90 -10.68 -7.78
C GLN A 69 6.50 -9.35 -8.41
N ILE A 70 5.23 -8.95 -8.25
CA ILE A 70 4.71 -7.68 -8.78
C ILE A 70 5.44 -6.49 -8.14
N ILE A 71 5.59 -6.49 -6.82
CA ILE A 71 6.25 -5.41 -6.08
C ILE A 71 7.72 -5.27 -6.51
N CYS A 72 8.43 -6.39 -6.64
CA CYS A 72 9.81 -6.41 -7.15
C CYS A 72 9.88 -5.89 -8.60
N ALA A 73 8.96 -6.30 -9.46
CA ALA A 73 8.89 -5.81 -10.84
C ALA A 73 8.69 -4.28 -10.88
N TYR A 74 7.80 -3.73 -10.05
CA TYR A 74 7.64 -2.27 -9.95
C TYR A 74 8.88 -1.56 -9.42
N ARG A 75 9.54 -2.10 -8.40
CA ARG A 75 10.77 -1.50 -7.87
C ARG A 75 11.89 -1.48 -8.92
N LEU A 76 12.00 -2.52 -9.75
CA LEU A 76 12.97 -2.56 -10.84
C LEU A 76 12.59 -1.64 -12.01
N PHE A 77 11.31 -1.57 -12.37
CA PHE A 77 10.83 -0.81 -13.52
C PHE A 77 10.73 0.70 -13.25
N LEU A 78 10.31 1.08 -12.04
CA LEU A 78 10.12 2.47 -11.60
C LEU A 78 10.89 2.71 -10.30
N PRO A 79 12.22 2.77 -10.33
CA PRO A 79 13.07 2.75 -9.14
C PRO A 79 12.84 3.90 -8.17
N PHE A 80 12.37 5.05 -8.67
CA PHE A 80 12.08 6.24 -7.86
C PHE A 80 10.62 6.33 -7.40
N ALA A 81 9.75 5.42 -7.84
CA ALA A 81 8.37 5.43 -7.38
C ALA A 81 8.28 5.03 -5.91
N ASN A 82 7.39 5.71 -5.20
CA ASN A 82 6.99 5.29 -3.86
C ASN A 82 6.13 4.03 -3.95
N ILE A 83 6.43 3.01 -3.14
CA ILE A 83 5.64 1.77 -3.11
C ILE A 83 4.99 1.65 -1.74
N THR A 84 3.66 1.61 -1.74
CA THR A 84 2.83 1.57 -0.53
C THR A 84 2.27 0.17 -0.30
N ILE A 85 2.50 -0.38 0.90
CA ILE A 85 1.93 -1.66 1.36
C ILE A 85 0.99 -1.42 2.53
N SER A 86 -0.25 -1.89 2.42
CA SER A 86 -1.29 -1.65 3.42
C SER A 86 -1.42 -2.78 4.44
N THR A 87 -2.23 -2.57 5.47
CA THR A 87 -2.61 -3.58 6.48
C THR A 87 -3.51 -4.70 5.93
N ARG A 88 -3.78 -4.73 4.62
CA ARG A 88 -4.33 -5.90 3.92
C ARG A 88 -3.37 -7.09 3.95
N GLU A 89 -2.09 -6.80 4.08
CA GLU A 89 -1.03 -7.80 4.16
C GLU A 89 -0.69 -8.13 5.61
N ASN A 90 -0.38 -9.40 5.88
CA ASN A 90 -0.03 -9.84 7.23
C ASN A 90 1.33 -9.30 7.67
N SER A 91 1.59 -9.39 8.98
CA SER A 91 2.83 -8.88 9.58
C SER A 91 4.09 -9.50 9.01
N ILE A 92 4.11 -10.80 8.74
CA ILE A 92 5.28 -11.52 8.22
C ILE A 92 5.66 -11.00 6.83
N PHE A 93 4.69 -10.87 5.93
CA PHE A 93 4.92 -10.33 4.60
C PHE A 93 5.43 -8.88 4.68
N ARG A 94 4.77 -8.07 5.51
CA ARG A 94 5.10 -6.65 5.69
C ARG A 94 6.50 -6.44 6.26
N ASP A 95 6.89 -7.21 7.26
CA ASP A 95 8.21 -7.11 7.90
C ASP A 95 9.34 -7.48 6.94
N ASN A 96 9.08 -8.35 5.96
CA ASN A 96 10.06 -8.71 4.94
C ASN A 96 10.10 -7.70 3.77
N ILE A 97 8.95 -7.23 3.30
CA ILE A 97 8.90 -6.37 2.09
C ILE A 97 9.46 -4.97 2.31
N ILE A 98 9.44 -4.45 3.55
CA ILE A 98 10.07 -3.16 3.90
C ILE A 98 11.58 -3.14 3.68
N LYS A 99 12.23 -4.31 3.74
CA LYS A 99 13.67 -4.45 3.49
C LYS A 99 14.03 -4.48 2.01
N ILE A 100 13.04 -4.70 1.15
CA ILE A 100 13.27 -5.06 -0.25
C ILE A 100 12.78 -3.95 -1.18
N ALA A 101 11.54 -3.49 -0.98
CA ALA A 101 10.90 -2.63 -1.98
C ALA A 101 9.90 -1.61 -1.44
N ALA A 102 9.27 -1.83 -0.29
CA ALA A 102 8.26 -0.88 0.20
C ALA A 102 8.92 0.40 0.74
N THR A 103 8.39 1.57 0.38
CA THR A 103 8.84 2.87 0.92
C THR A 103 7.83 3.47 1.89
N LYS A 104 6.56 3.08 1.79
CA LYS A 104 5.50 3.50 2.72
C LYS A 104 4.71 2.28 3.19
N ILE A 105 4.37 2.24 4.48
CA ILE A 105 3.46 1.24 5.04
C ILE A 105 2.44 1.89 5.96
N SER A 106 1.19 1.39 5.94
CA SER A 106 0.13 1.91 6.83
C SER A 106 0.17 1.23 8.20
N ALA A 107 -0.04 1.93 9.30
CA ALA A 107 -0.07 1.34 10.65
C ALA A 107 -1.23 1.89 11.48
N GLY A 108 -1.75 1.08 12.41
CA GLY A 108 -2.89 1.49 13.26
C GLY A 108 -4.15 1.87 12.46
N VAL A 109 -4.38 1.19 11.33
CA VAL A 109 -5.50 1.47 10.42
C VAL A 109 -6.79 1.01 11.06
N ASP A 110 -7.83 1.83 10.96
CA ASP A 110 -9.21 1.43 11.21
C ASP A 110 -10.01 1.63 9.91
N THR A 111 -10.61 0.55 9.40
CA THR A 111 -11.36 0.54 8.13
C THR A 111 -12.84 0.85 8.31
N GLY A 112 -13.30 1.12 9.54
CA GLY A 112 -14.67 1.48 9.87
C GLY A 112 -14.96 2.98 9.70
N ILE A 113 -16.16 3.30 9.18
CA ILE A 113 -16.63 4.69 9.05
C ILE A 113 -16.80 5.30 10.46
N GLY A 114 -16.05 6.37 10.77
CA GLY A 114 -16.17 7.13 12.02
C GLY A 114 -15.33 6.59 13.20
N ALA A 115 -14.54 5.54 12.99
CA ALA A 115 -13.92 4.78 14.07
C ALA A 115 -12.86 5.52 14.90
N HIS A 116 -12.32 6.64 14.40
CA HIS A 116 -11.41 7.50 15.17
C HIS A 116 -12.11 8.47 16.13
N THR A 117 -13.45 8.54 16.15
CA THR A 117 -14.17 9.40 17.09
C THR A 117 -14.54 8.64 18.36
N LYS A 118 -14.18 9.18 19.53
CA LYS A 118 -14.49 8.60 20.87
C LYS A 118 -16.01 8.41 21.15
N CYS A 119 -16.89 8.81 20.23
CA CYS A 119 -18.35 8.76 20.36
C CYS A 119 -19.04 7.80 19.36
N SER A 120 -18.32 7.02 18.55
CA SER A 120 -18.98 6.11 17.60
C SER A 120 -19.32 4.76 18.24
N THR A 121 -20.54 4.60 18.74
CA THR A 121 -21.14 3.30 19.09
C THR A 121 -21.66 2.53 17.87
N LYS A 122 -21.66 3.15 16.69
CA LYS A 122 -22.00 2.51 15.41
C LYS A 122 -20.72 2.07 14.71
N LYS A 123 -20.35 0.79 14.85
CA LYS A 123 -19.41 0.15 13.94
C LYS A 123 -20.10 0.06 12.57
N GLY A 124 -19.74 0.94 11.64
CA GLY A 124 -20.08 0.71 10.23
C GLY A 124 -19.36 -0.53 9.71
N ASP A 125 -19.86 -1.12 8.62
CA ASP A 125 -19.24 -2.29 8.02
C ASP A 125 -17.80 -1.99 7.58
N GLU A 126 -16.86 -2.86 7.96
CA GLU A 126 -15.44 -2.72 7.57
C GLU A 126 -15.29 -2.90 6.06
N GLN A 127 -14.53 -2.02 5.40
CA GLN A 127 -14.29 -2.09 3.95
C GLN A 127 -13.59 -3.39 3.52
N PHE A 128 -12.71 -3.92 4.39
CA PHE A 128 -12.00 -5.19 4.23
C PHE A 128 -11.46 -5.65 5.58
N GLU A 129 -11.19 -6.95 5.70
CA GLU A 129 -10.55 -7.50 6.90
C GLU A 129 -9.06 -7.11 6.97
N ILE A 130 -8.69 -6.48 8.09
CA ILE A 130 -7.31 -6.10 8.43
C ILE A 130 -6.47 -7.33 8.82
N ALA A 131 -5.39 -7.59 8.08
CA ALA A 131 -4.49 -8.73 8.31
C ALA A 131 -3.35 -8.42 9.27
N ASP A 132 -3.02 -7.15 9.49
CA ASP A 132 -2.03 -6.71 10.46
C ASP A 132 -2.61 -5.62 11.37
N LYS A 133 -2.88 -6.02 12.61
CA LYS A 133 -3.54 -5.20 13.65
C LYS A 133 -2.54 -4.49 14.56
N ARG A 134 -1.24 -4.52 14.25
CA ARG A 134 -0.21 -3.84 15.05
C ARG A 134 -0.42 -2.33 15.06
N THR A 135 -0.17 -1.74 16.22
CA THR A 135 -0.28 -0.29 16.41
C THR A 135 0.87 0.45 15.71
N VAL A 136 0.73 1.77 15.55
CA VAL A 136 1.80 2.63 15.02
C VAL A 136 3.09 2.44 15.81
N ALA A 137 3.02 2.41 17.15
CA ALA A 137 4.19 2.23 18.01
C ALA A 137 4.88 0.87 17.79
N GLN A 138 4.12 -0.21 17.65
CA GLN A 138 4.67 -1.54 17.38
C GLN A 138 5.37 -1.60 16.01
N ILE A 139 4.77 -1.01 14.98
CA ILE A 139 5.37 -0.94 13.65
C ILE A 139 6.63 -0.07 13.66
N PHE A 140 6.60 1.05 14.37
CA PHE A 140 7.73 1.97 14.49
C PHE A 140 8.96 1.30 15.11
N GLU A 141 8.78 0.60 16.23
CA GLU A 141 9.86 -0.16 16.87
C GLU A 141 10.29 -1.36 16.03
N LYS A 142 9.36 -1.99 15.29
CA LYS A 142 9.71 -3.07 14.35
C LYS A 142 10.64 -2.57 13.24
N ILE A 143 10.33 -1.43 12.61
CA ILE A 143 11.19 -0.83 11.57
C ILE A 143 12.59 -0.55 12.12
N LYS A 144 12.68 0.06 13.32
CA LYS A 144 13.99 0.29 13.97
C LYS A 144 14.77 -0.99 14.23
N SER A 145 14.09 -2.06 14.65
CA SER A 145 14.73 -3.34 14.94
C SER A 145 15.34 -4.00 13.70
N GLU A 146 14.92 -3.61 12.50
CA GLU A 146 15.48 -4.03 11.22
C GLU A 146 16.55 -3.04 10.70
N GLU A 147 17.07 -2.17 11.56
CA GLU A 147 18.07 -1.13 11.25
C GLU A 147 17.60 -0.10 10.21
N LEU A 148 16.29 0.08 10.08
CA LEU A 148 15.66 1.07 9.20
C LEU A 148 15.20 2.29 10.01
N GLN A 149 15.17 3.45 9.35
CA GLN A 149 14.67 4.69 9.95
C GLN A 149 13.17 4.85 9.64
N PRO A 150 12.27 4.77 10.64
CA PRO A 150 10.88 5.16 10.45
C PRO A 150 10.79 6.69 10.31
N VAL A 151 10.09 7.13 9.27
CA VAL A 151 9.83 8.55 8.99
C VAL A 151 8.31 8.77 8.95
N MET A 152 7.84 9.73 9.76
CA MET A 152 6.40 10.03 9.90
C MET A 152 5.97 11.30 9.16
N ASN A 153 6.93 12.07 8.64
CA ASN A 153 6.67 13.34 7.95
C ASN A 153 7.34 13.32 6.59
N ASP A 154 6.62 13.74 5.56
CA ASP A 154 7.16 13.88 4.20
C ASP A 154 8.01 15.17 4.05
N TYR A 155 7.87 16.14 4.96
CA TYR A 155 8.54 17.44 4.91
C TYR A 155 9.04 17.88 6.28
N ILE A 156 10.25 18.45 6.31
CA ILE A 156 10.75 19.21 7.46
C ILE A 156 10.52 20.67 7.11
N TYR A 157 9.65 21.34 7.85
CA TYR A 157 9.47 22.79 7.72
C TYR A 157 10.71 23.47 8.32
N LEU A 158 11.59 23.98 7.45
CA LEU A 158 12.68 24.85 7.88
C LEU A 158 12.08 26.26 8.04
N LYS A 159 12.05 26.77 9.28
CA LYS A 159 11.83 28.20 9.50
C LYS A 159 13.10 28.92 9.05
N ASP A 160 12.94 29.88 8.16
CA ASP A 160 13.95 30.91 7.88
C ASP A 160 14.32 31.67 9.16
#